data_AF-A0A7J4YJK5-F1
#
_entry.id   AF-A0A7J4YJK5-F1
#
_cell.length_a   1.000
_cell.length_b   1.000
_cell.length_c   1.000
_cell.angle_alpha   90.00
_cell.angle_beta   90.00
_cell.angle_gamma   90.00
#
_symmetry.space_group_name_H-M   'P 1'
#
loop_
_entity.id
_entity.type
_entity.pdbx_description
1 polymer ?
#
loop_
_entity_poly.entity_id
_entity_poly.type
_entity_poly.pdbx_seq_one_letter_code
_entity_poly.pdbx_strand_id
1 'polypeptide(L)'
;MKTKELQFDGNIYICRIVKSNEGEELLIGSTALLDALHPGSFEDESEGFASKEAEQIYDEVFFFADAKTLKLPDDELITELKEDNPEWFN
;
A
#
# COMPACT_ATOMS: atom_id res chain seq x y z
N MET A 1 -11.61 -10.36 0.73
CA MET A 1 -10.96 -9.19 0.07
C MET A 1 -10.56 -9.54 -1.36
N LYS A 2 -10.12 -8.57 -2.16
CA LYS A 2 -9.51 -8.83 -3.48
C LYS A 2 -8.01 -8.61 -3.43
N THR A 3 -7.27 -9.21 -4.35
CA THR A 3 -5.85 -8.93 -4.61
C THR A 3 -5.71 -8.17 -5.93
N LYS A 4 -4.77 -7.24 -6.01
CA LYS A 4 -4.39 -6.53 -7.22
C LYS A 4 -2.89 -6.70 -7.44
N GLU A 5 -2.51 -7.14 -8.62
CA GLU A 5 -1.10 -7.21 -9.02
C GLU A 5 -0.72 -5.85 -9.60
N LEU A 6 0.28 -5.20 -9.02
CA LEU A 6 0.80 -3.92 -9.46
C LEU A 6 2.21 -4.13 -9.98
N GLN A 7 2.46 -3.74 -11.23
CA GLN A 7 3.79 -3.84 -11.82
C GLN A 7 4.45 -2.46 -11.78
N PHE A 8 5.61 -2.38 -11.15
CA PHE A 8 6.40 -1.16 -11.07
C PHE A 8 7.89 -1.50 -11.18
N ASP A 9 8.64 -0.73 -11.96
CA ASP A 9 10.08 -0.92 -12.19
C ASP A 9 10.48 -2.37 -12.61
N GLY A 10 9.59 -3.05 -13.36
CA GLY A 10 9.81 -4.44 -13.78
C GLY A 10 9.59 -5.51 -12.70
N ASN A 11 9.20 -5.10 -11.48
CA ASN A 11 8.82 -5.99 -10.38
C ASN A 11 7.28 -6.04 -10.25
N ILE A 12 6.77 -7.18 -9.76
CA ILE A 12 5.34 -7.38 -9.50
C ILE A 12 5.12 -7.35 -7.99
N TYR A 13 4.26 -6.44 -7.54
CA TYR A 13 3.86 -6.25 -6.16
C TYR A 13 2.41 -6.69 -5.99
N ILE A 14 2.15 -7.51 -4.98
CA ILE A 14 0.79 -7.97 -4.67
C ILE A 14 0.19 -7.02 -3.65
N CYS A 15 -0.81 -6.25 -4.06
CA CYS A 15 -1.60 -5.39 -3.19
C CYS A 15 -2.90 -6.09 -2.79
N ARG A 16 -3.46 -5.72 -1.64
CA ARG A 16 -4.77 -6.16 -1.17
C ARG A 16 -5.76 -5.01 -1.26
N ILE A 17 -6.98 -5.29 -1.71
CA ILE A 17 -8.06 -4.32 -1.70
C ILE A 17 -9.00 -4.68 -0.57
N VAL A 18 -9.06 -3.79 0.42
CA VAL A 18 -9.96 -3.87 1.56
C VAL A 18 -11.13 -2.92 1.35
N LYS A 19 -12.24 -3.16 2.05
CA LYS A 19 -13.36 -2.21 2.05
C LYS A 19 -13.38 -1.46 3.36
N SER A 20 -13.46 -0.14 3.29
CA SER A 20 -13.67 0.72 4.45
C SER A 20 -15.10 0.55 4.99
N ASN A 21 -15.34 1.17 6.15
CA ASN A 21 -16.65 1.26 6.79
C ASN A 21 -17.73 1.87 5.89
N GLU A 22 -17.34 2.81 5.03
CA GLU A 22 -18.22 3.48 4.07
C GLU A 22 -18.38 2.68 2.76
N GLY A 23 -17.70 1.53 2.66
CA GLY A 23 -17.73 0.67 1.48
C GLY A 23 -16.74 1.08 0.39
N GLU A 24 -15.83 2.02 0.67
CA GLU A 24 -14.78 2.45 -0.24
C GLU A 24 -13.70 1.37 -0.38
N GLU A 25 -13.21 1.14 -1.61
CA GLU A 25 -12.16 0.16 -1.88
C GLU A 25 -10.79 0.81 -1.61
N LEU A 26 -10.16 0.47 -0.50
CA LEU A 26 -8.85 0.97 -0.11
C LEU A 26 -7.76 -0.03 -0.54
N LEU A 27 -6.73 0.48 -1.21
CA LEU A 27 -5.61 -0.33 -1.69
C LEU A 27 -4.51 -0.39 -0.65
N ILE A 28 -4.12 -1.60 -0.26
CA ILE A 28 -3.06 -1.88 0.70
C ILE A 28 -1.86 -2.44 -0.04
N GLY A 29 -0.79 -1.66 -0.12
CA GLY A 29 0.46 -2.02 -0.77
C GLY A 29 1.42 -2.74 0.18
N SER A 30 2.47 -3.34 -0.38
CA SER A 30 3.56 -3.90 0.41
C SER A 30 4.60 -2.84 0.76
N THR A 31 5.26 -2.92 1.90
CA THR A 31 6.44 -2.09 2.21
C THR A 31 7.53 -2.19 1.14
N ALA A 32 7.70 -3.36 0.52
CA ALA A 32 8.60 -3.54 -0.62
C ALA A 32 8.22 -2.69 -1.86
N LEU A 33 6.93 -2.37 -2.02
CA LEU A 33 6.45 -1.44 -3.05
C LEU A 33 6.83 -0.02 -2.61
N LEU A 34 6.61 0.35 -1.36
CA LEU A 34 7.02 1.66 -0.83
C LEU A 34 8.52 1.93 -1.05
N ASP A 35 9.39 0.98 -0.72
CA ASP A 35 10.84 1.07 -0.97
C ASP A 35 11.16 1.28 -2.46
N ALA A 36 10.39 0.67 -3.36
CA ALA A 36 10.59 0.85 -4.80
C ALA A 36 10.04 2.18 -5.31
N LEU A 37 8.92 2.64 -4.76
CA LEU A 37 8.31 3.92 -5.11
C LEU A 37 9.13 5.09 -4.59
N HIS A 38 9.73 4.94 -3.41
CA HIS A 38 10.49 5.96 -2.71
C HIS A 38 11.85 5.41 -2.25
N PRO A 39 12.76 5.07 -3.20
CA PRO A 39 14.06 4.52 -2.88
C PRO A 39 15.07 5.59 -2.40
N GLY A 40 14.73 6.87 -2.58
CA GLY A 40 15.64 7.99 -2.42
C GLY A 40 15.56 8.67 -1.05
N SER A 41 16.53 9.54 -0.79
CA SER A 41 16.46 10.46 0.34
C SER A 41 15.51 11.61 0.01
N PHE A 42 14.86 12.19 1.01
CA PHE A 42 14.01 13.39 0.85
C PHE A 42 14.74 14.60 0.24
N GLU A 43 16.07 14.54 0.10
CA GLU A 43 16.92 15.57 -0.49
C GLU A 43 16.97 15.51 -2.03
N ASP A 44 16.42 14.48 -2.67
CA ASP A 44 16.36 14.36 -4.13
C ASP A 44 15.35 15.34 -4.74
N GLU A 45 15.57 15.72 -6.02
CA GLU A 45 14.69 16.66 -6.75
C GLU A 45 13.25 16.10 -6.90
N SER A 46 13.10 14.79 -6.91
CA SER A 46 11.81 14.09 -6.90
C SER A 46 11.30 13.80 -5.49
N GLU A 47 11.83 14.51 -4.47
CA GLU A 47 11.51 14.38 -3.05
C GLU A 47 11.70 12.94 -2.51
N GLY A 48 12.55 12.16 -3.17
CA GLY A 48 12.85 10.75 -2.86
C GLY A 48 12.03 9.72 -3.65
N PHE A 49 11.03 10.13 -4.45
CA PHE A 49 10.30 9.22 -5.33
C PHE A 49 11.17 8.77 -6.51
N ALA A 50 11.00 7.51 -6.93
CA ALA A 50 11.68 6.93 -8.08
C ALA A 50 11.25 7.60 -9.40
N SER A 51 10.00 8.06 -9.49
CA SER A 51 9.45 8.75 -10.66
C SER A 51 8.09 9.38 -10.36
N LYS A 52 7.56 10.18 -11.29
CA LYS A 52 6.16 10.68 -11.21
C LYS A 52 5.11 9.56 -11.19
N GLU A 53 5.39 8.45 -11.86
CA GLU A 53 4.51 7.27 -11.79
C GLU A 53 4.51 6.70 -10.36
N ALA A 54 5.66 6.73 -9.69
CA ALA A 54 5.77 6.27 -8.32
C ALA A 54 4.93 7.11 -7.35
N GLU A 55 4.97 8.44 -7.50
CA GLU A 55 4.13 9.37 -6.75
C GLU A 55 2.63 9.06 -6.96
N GLN A 56 2.20 8.80 -8.20
CA GLN A 56 0.81 8.45 -8.50
C GLN A 56 0.37 7.12 -7.88
N ILE A 57 1.25 6.11 -7.90
CA ILE A 57 0.97 4.82 -7.26
C ILE A 57 0.91 4.99 -5.74
N TYR A 58 1.82 5.80 -5.17
CA TYR A 58 1.82 6.09 -3.75
C TYR A 58 0.50 6.76 -3.31
N ASP A 59 -0.01 7.71 -4.08
CA ASP A 59 -1.30 8.36 -3.84
C ASP A 59 -2.50 7.40 -3.99
N GLU A 60 -2.42 6.40 -4.87
CA GLU A 60 -3.44 5.35 -5.02
C GLU A 60 -3.45 4.36 -3.84
N VAL A 61 -2.29 4.13 -3.20
CA VAL A 61 -2.14 3.21 -2.08
C VAL A 61 -2.53 3.91 -0.77
N PHE A 62 -3.58 3.39 -0.13
CA PHE A 62 -4.06 3.90 1.15
C PHE A 62 -3.10 3.59 2.31
N PHE A 63 -2.53 2.38 2.35
CA PHE A 63 -1.64 1.95 3.43
C PHE A 63 -0.60 0.95 2.94
N PHE A 64 0.59 0.96 3.54
CA PHE A 64 1.67 0.02 3.23
C PHE A 64 1.91 -0.91 4.40
N ALA A 65 1.77 -2.21 4.16
CA ALA A 65 1.96 -3.25 5.16
C ALA A 65 3.09 -4.21 4.76
N ASP A 66 3.68 -4.91 5.73
CA ASP A 66 4.74 -5.88 5.41
C ASP A 66 4.19 -7.05 4.56
N ALA A 67 5.05 -7.69 3.77
CA ALA A 67 4.66 -8.86 2.99
C ALA A 67 4.10 -10.01 3.87
N LYS A 68 4.46 -10.06 5.16
CA LYS A 68 3.86 -10.97 6.14
C LYS A 68 2.41 -10.56 6.46
N THR A 69 2.17 -9.29 6.75
CA THR A 69 0.84 -8.74 7.04
C THR A 69 -0.10 -8.93 5.84
N LEU A 70 0.36 -8.70 4.60
CA LEU A 70 -0.46 -8.91 3.39
C LEU A 70 -0.86 -10.38 3.15
N LYS A 71 -0.10 -11.32 3.71
CA LYS A 71 -0.40 -12.76 3.68
C LYS A 71 -1.36 -13.20 4.78
N LEU A 72 -1.64 -12.33 5.76
CA LEU A 72 -2.61 -12.62 6.80
C LEU A 72 -4.01 -12.83 6.20
N PRO A 73 -4.86 -13.59 6.91
CA PRO A 73 -6.28 -13.64 6.59
C PRO A 73 -6.90 -12.24 6.68
N ASP A 74 -8.01 -12.07 5.96
CA ASP A 74 -8.74 -10.80 5.88
C ASP A 74 -9.00 -10.16 7.26
N ASP A 75 -9.41 -10.96 8.25
CA ASP A 75 -9.77 -10.52 9.61
C ASP A 75 -8.57 -9.94 10.39
N GLU A 76 -7.41 -10.60 10.30
CA GLU A 76 -6.19 -10.13 10.94
C GLU A 76 -5.62 -8.90 10.22
N LEU A 77 -5.69 -8.85 8.89
CA LEU A 77 -5.28 -7.67 8.12
C LEU A 77 -6.14 -6.45 8.50
N ILE A 78 -7.47 -6.60 8.59
CA ILE A 78 -8.35 -5.51 9.06
C ILE A 78 -7.98 -5.10 10.48
N THR A 79 -7.65 -6.05 11.36
CA THR A 79 -7.28 -5.74 12.74
C THR A 79 -6.02 -4.85 12.77
N GLU A 80 -4.98 -5.21 12.02
CA GLU A 80 -3.75 -4.40 11.92
C GLU A 80 -4.05 -3.01 11.34
N LEU A 81 -4.80 -2.96 10.24
CA LEU A 81 -5.20 -1.69 9.62
C LEU A 81 -6.05 -0.82 10.56
N LYS A 82 -6.89 -1.42 11.40
CA LYS A 82 -7.73 -0.75 12.39
C LYS A 82 -6.92 -0.19 13.55
N GLU A 83 -5.80 -0.80 13.92
CA GLU A 83 -4.92 -0.24 14.96
C GLU A 83 -4.36 1.11 14.52
N ASP A 84 -3.96 1.24 13.26
CA ASP A 84 -3.38 2.47 12.70
C ASP A 84 -4.47 3.44 12.18
N ASN A 85 -5.57 2.91 11.64
CA ASN A 85 -6.67 3.66 11.01
C ASN A 85 -8.06 3.26 11.57
N PRO A 86 -8.33 3.47 12.87
CA PRO A 86 -9.55 2.99 13.52
C PRO A 86 -10.85 3.61 12.99
N GLU A 87 -10.78 4.77 12.37
CA GLU A 87 -11.92 5.47 11.77
C GLU A 87 -12.35 4.87 10.41
N TRP A 88 -11.44 4.22 9.71
CA TRP A 88 -11.66 3.64 8.38
C TRP A 88 -12.15 2.20 8.42
N PHE A 89 -11.90 1.47 9.52
CA PHE A 89 -12.19 0.04 9.67
C PHE A 89 -12.97 -0.25 10.96
N ASN A 90 -13.95 -1.16 10.91
CA ASN A 90 -14.87 -1.47 12.02
C ASN A 90 -14.94 -2.97 12.28
#